data_AF-A0A8J3J0U9-F1
#
_entry.id   AF-A0A8J3J0U9-F1
#
_cell.length_a   1.000
_cell.length_b   1.000
_cell.length_c   1.000
_cell.angle_alpha   90.00
_cell.angle_beta   90.00
_cell.angle_gamma   90.00
#
_symmetry.space_group_name_H-M   'P 1'
#
loop_
_entity.id
_entity.type
_entity.pdbx_description
1 polymer ?
#
loop_
_entity_poly.entity_id
_entity_poly.type
_entity_poly.pdbx_seq_one_letter_code
_entity_poly.pdbx_strand_id
1 'polypeptide(L)'
;MGWEAEIVKHAWTGLRGVWVPKGTKVNWEEIIPPGFHVLPRRWIVERTFAWIGRNRRMSKDYEYLPKSSESMVCLTMIRLMLKRLARAAQTAREQAWQTHAA
;
A
#
# COMPACT_ATOMS: atom_id res chain seq x y z
N MET A 1 21.12 1.53 1.83
CA MET A 1 20.40 0.43 1.16
C MET A 1 20.27 0.61 -0.37
N GLY A 2 20.68 1.73 -0.99
CA GLY A 2 20.86 1.81 -2.45
C GLY A 2 19.58 1.78 -3.31
N TRP A 3 18.43 2.08 -2.74
CA TRP A 3 17.15 2.09 -3.47
C TRP A 3 16.91 3.45 -4.12
N GLU A 4 16.51 3.44 -5.38
CA GLU A 4 15.88 4.60 -6.03
C GLU A 4 14.37 4.52 -5.88
N ALA A 5 13.74 5.64 -5.52
CA ALA A 5 12.30 5.72 -5.32
C ALA A 5 11.72 6.81 -6.22
N GLU A 6 10.73 6.44 -7.04
CA GLU A 6 9.95 7.37 -7.83
C GLU A 6 8.68 7.76 -7.06
N ILE A 7 8.45 9.06 -6.92
CA ILE A 7 7.24 9.57 -6.27
C ILE A 7 6.15 9.78 -7.32
N VAL A 8 5.25 8.82 -7.44
CA VAL A 8 4.09 8.89 -8.36
C VAL A 8 3.04 9.85 -7.81
N LYS A 9 2.73 10.92 -8.57
CA LYS A 9 1.78 11.99 -8.20
C LYS A 9 0.92 12.38 -9.39
N HIS A 10 -0.23 12.98 -9.12
CA HIS A 10 -1.00 13.68 -10.15
C HIS A 10 -0.32 15.00 -10.50
N ALA A 11 -0.54 15.51 -11.72
CA ALA A 11 0.00 16.79 -12.16
C ALA A 11 -0.42 17.97 -11.28
N TRP A 12 -1.62 17.92 -10.68
CA TRP A 12 -2.12 18.95 -9.76
C TRP A 12 -1.70 18.75 -8.29
N THR A 13 -0.92 17.70 -7.99
CA THR A 13 -0.48 17.42 -6.61
C THR A 13 0.48 18.51 -6.14
N GLY A 14 0.10 19.27 -5.12
CA GLY A 14 0.93 20.37 -4.58
C GLY A 14 0.62 21.74 -5.19
N LEU A 15 -0.37 21.83 -6.09
CA LEU A 15 -0.89 23.12 -6.55
C LEU A 15 -1.54 23.86 -5.37
N ARG A 16 -1.09 25.10 -5.10
CA ARG A 16 -1.62 25.95 -4.00
C ARG A 16 -2.45 27.13 -4.48
N GLY A 17 -2.40 27.42 -5.78
CA GLY A 17 -3.09 28.53 -6.40
C GLY A 17 -2.54 28.75 -7.81
N VAL A 18 -3.30 29.48 -8.61
CA VAL A 18 -2.91 29.88 -9.97
C VAL A 18 -2.94 31.40 -10.01
N TRP A 19 -1.88 32.02 -10.55
CA TRP A 19 -1.83 33.44 -10.76
C TRP A 19 -2.52 33.79 -12.07
N VAL A 20 -3.59 34.59 -11.98
CA VAL A 20 -4.44 34.92 -13.13
C VAL A 20 -4.78 36.41 -13.10
N PRO A 21 -4.87 37.09 -14.26
CA PRO A 21 -5.29 38.49 -14.33
C PRO A 21 -6.61 38.76 -13.62
N LYS A 22 -6.76 39.97 -13.10
CA LYS A 22 -7.96 40.39 -12.36
C LYS A 22 -9.19 40.30 -13.26
N GLY A 23 -10.20 39.56 -12.81
CA GLY A 23 -11.48 39.40 -13.52
C GLY A 23 -11.58 38.14 -14.38
N THR A 24 -10.50 37.37 -14.55
CA THR A 24 -10.57 36.07 -15.23
C THR A 24 -11.26 35.04 -14.34
N LYS A 25 -12.24 34.31 -14.89
CA LYS A 25 -12.87 33.17 -14.21
C LYS A 25 -12.00 31.94 -14.40
N VAL A 26 -11.52 31.38 -13.30
CA VAL A 26 -10.73 30.14 -13.30
C VAL A 26 -11.68 28.94 -13.25
N ASN A 27 -11.52 28.01 -14.20
CA ASN A 27 -12.22 26.74 -14.14
C ASN A 27 -11.42 25.75 -13.28
N TRP A 28 -11.81 25.60 -12.01
CA TRP A 28 -11.11 24.73 -11.08
C TRP A 28 -11.28 23.24 -11.39
N GLU A 29 -12.38 22.85 -12.03
CA GLU A 29 -12.67 21.45 -12.36
C GLU A 29 -11.77 20.92 -13.48
N GLU A 30 -11.29 21.81 -14.35
CA GLU A 30 -10.34 21.46 -15.40
C GLU A 30 -8.92 21.27 -14.84
N ILE A 31 -8.55 22.09 -13.86
CA ILE A 31 -7.21 22.06 -13.24
C ILE A 31 -7.12 20.92 -12.22
N ILE A 32 -8.15 20.78 -11.40
CA ILE A 32 -8.27 19.74 -10.38
C ILE A 32 -9.56 18.99 -10.69
N PRO A 33 -9.45 17.87 -11.42
CA PRO A 33 -10.64 17.12 -11.77
C PRO A 33 -11.31 16.60 -10.51
N PRO A 34 -12.66 16.72 -10.42
CA PRO A 34 -13.39 16.31 -9.24
C PRO A 34 -13.45 14.77 -9.14
N GLY A 35 -13.42 14.27 -7.90
CA GLY A 35 -13.54 12.84 -7.61
C GLY A 35 -12.22 12.14 -7.36
N PHE A 36 -12.26 10.81 -7.38
CA PHE A 36 -11.11 9.96 -7.08
C PHE A 36 -10.36 9.58 -8.35
N HIS A 37 -9.11 10.03 -8.47
CA HIS A 37 -8.21 9.67 -9.55
C HIS A 37 -7.21 8.63 -9.07
N VAL A 38 -7.17 7.48 -9.73
CA VAL A 38 -6.26 6.38 -9.36
C VAL A 38 -4.82 6.74 -9.72
N LEU A 39 -3.91 6.70 -8.74
CA LEU A 39 -2.47 6.70 -9.01
C LEU A 39 -2.00 5.28 -9.32
N PRO A 40 -1.24 5.06 -10.41
CA PRO A 40 -0.69 3.75 -10.72
C PRO A 40 0.07 3.17 -9.53
N ARG A 41 -0.18 1.89 -9.23
CA ARG A 41 0.51 1.11 -8.18
C ARG A 41 0.36 1.60 -6.73
N ARG A 42 -0.35 2.69 -6.46
CA ARG A 42 -0.61 3.20 -5.09
C ARG A 42 -1.25 2.14 -4.18
N TRP A 43 -2.12 1.30 -4.73
CA TRP A 43 -2.76 0.21 -3.99
C TRP A 43 -1.76 -0.77 -3.38
N ILE A 44 -0.56 -0.96 -3.96
CA ILE A 44 0.44 -1.90 -3.45
C ILE A 44 0.94 -1.43 -2.09
N VAL A 45 1.22 -0.13 -1.98
CA VAL A 45 1.68 0.52 -0.75
C VAL A 45 0.58 0.49 0.30
N GLU A 46 -0.63 0.91 -0.06
CA GLU A 46 -1.79 0.90 0.85
C GLU A 46 -2.11 -0.51 1.35
N ARG A 47 -2.05 -1.52 0.48
CA ARG A 47 -2.24 -2.93 0.84
C ARG A 47 -1.16 -3.41 1.81
N THR A 48 0.08 -3.01 1.60
CA THR A 48 1.19 -3.35 2.51
C THR A 48 0.95 -2.76 3.89
N PHE A 49 0.55 -1.49 3.98
CA PHE A 49 0.16 -0.86 5.24
C PHE A 49 -1.06 -1.54 5.88
N ALA A 50 -2.05 -1.96 5.10
CA ALA A 50 -3.20 -2.70 5.62
C ALA A 50 -2.80 -4.04 6.25
N TRP A 51 -1.84 -4.76 5.67
CA TRP A 51 -1.31 -5.99 6.28
C TRP A 51 -0.56 -5.72 7.57
N ILE A 52 0.25 -4.66 7.60
CA ILE A 52 0.99 -4.25 8.79
C ILE A 52 0.02 -3.87 9.92
N GLY A 53 -0.94 -2.98 9.64
CA GLY A 53 -1.91 -2.51 10.63
C GLY A 53 -2.85 -3.61 11.14
N ARG A 54 -3.05 -4.70 10.37
CA ARG A 54 -3.82 -5.87 10.84
C ARG A 54 -3.08 -6.72 11.86
N ASN A 55 -1.76 -6.57 11.99
CA ASN A 55 -1.04 -7.15 13.11
C ASN A 55 -1.32 -6.32 14.37
N ARG A 56 -2.02 -6.90 15.36
CA ARG A 56 -2.45 -6.20 16.58
C ARG A 56 -1.33 -5.38 17.23
N ARG A 57 -0.10 -5.92 17.25
CA ARG A 57 1.06 -5.25 17.84
C ARG A 57 1.50 -4.00 17.08
N MET A 58 1.27 -3.96 15.76
CA MET A 58 1.59 -2.81 14.90
C MET A 58 0.37 -1.92 14.60
N SER A 59 -0.78 -2.15 15.25
CA SER A 59 -1.92 -1.24 15.10
C SER A 59 -1.59 0.16 15.60
N LYS A 60 -0.64 0.27 16.53
CA LYS A 60 -0.04 1.49 17.05
C LYS A 60 1.43 1.18 17.32
N ASP A 61 2.33 2.10 16.99
CA ASP A 61 3.75 1.92 17.33
C ASP A 61 3.94 2.21 18.82
N TYR A 62 4.35 1.19 19.57
CA TYR A 62 4.59 1.25 21.01
C TYR A 62 6.07 1.03 21.35
N GLU A 63 6.91 0.81 20.34
CA GLU A 63 8.30 0.45 20.57
C GLU A 63 9.11 1.71 20.91
N TYR A 64 9.96 1.64 21.94
CA TYR A 64 10.77 2.78 22.36
C TYR A 64 11.92 3.07 21.38
N LEU A 65 12.45 2.02 20.75
CA LEU A 65 13.60 2.10 19.84
C LEU A 65 13.15 1.87 18.39
N PRO A 66 13.59 2.69 17.43
CA PRO A 66 13.29 2.48 16.01
C PRO A 66 13.69 1.10 15.49
N LYS A 67 14.79 0.54 16.01
CA LYS A 67 15.26 -0.82 15.68
C LYS A 67 14.27 -1.91 16.06
N SER A 68 13.53 -1.71 17.15
CA SER A 68 12.48 -2.62 17.58
C SER A 68 11.27 -2.53 16.66
N SER A 69 10.85 -1.31 16.27
CA SER A 69 9.78 -1.10 15.28
C SER A 69 10.13 -1.75 13.93
N GLU A 70 11.36 -1.55 13.45
CA GLU A 70 11.87 -2.17 12.22
C GLU A 70 11.81 -3.70 12.29
N SER A 71 12.30 -4.29 13.39
CA SER A 71 12.25 -5.74 13.61
C SER A 71 10.81 -6.26 13.60
N MET A 72 9.88 -5.51 14.18
CA MET A 72 8.47 -5.88 14.22
C MET A 72 7.80 -5.81 12.84
N VAL A 73 8.21 -4.88 11.96
CA VAL A 73 7.76 -4.83 10.57
C VAL A 73 8.20 -6.09 9.83
N CYS A 74 9.48 -6.46 9.95
CA CYS A 74 10.03 -7.69 9.37
C CYS A 74 9.29 -8.94 9.86
N LEU A 75 9.09 -9.07 11.19
CA LEU A 75 8.34 -10.18 11.78
C LEU A 75 6.89 -10.26 11.27
N THR A 76 6.25 -9.12 11.08
CA THR A 76 4.89 -9.04 10.54
C THR A 76 4.82 -9.60 9.12
N MET A 77 5.78 -9.24 8.27
CA MET A 77 5.86 -9.75 6.90
C MET A 77 6.20 -11.23 6.85
N ILE A 78 7.14 -11.70 7.68
CA ILE A 78 7.45 -13.14 7.80
C ILE A 78 6.18 -13.92 8.17
N ARG A 79 5.45 -13.48 9.20
CA ARG A 79 4.19 -14.12 9.62
C ARG A 79 3.14 -14.16 8.51
N LEU A 80 3.02 -13.09 7.72
CA LEU A 80 2.11 -13.03 6.57
C LEU A 80 2.51 -14.05 5.50
N MET A 81 3.80 -14.13 5.15
CA MET A 81 4.29 -15.06 4.14
C MET A 81 4.15 -16.51 4.58
N LEU A 82 4.46 -16.83 5.84
CA LEU A 82 4.25 -18.16 6.41
C LEU A 82 2.78 -18.60 6.30
N LYS A 83 1.83 -17.71 6.60
CA LYS A 83 0.40 -18.00 6.45
C LYS A 83 0.00 -18.27 5.00
N ARG A 84 0.60 -17.56 4.04
CA ARG A 84 0.33 -17.78 2.60
C ARG A 84 0.89 -19.11 2.14
N LEU A 85 2.12 -19.44 2.54
CA LEU A 85 2.76 -20.71 2.22
C LEU A 85 1.98 -21.88 2.81
N ALA A 86 1.56 -21.80 4.08
CA ALA A 86 0.78 -22.84 4.72
C ALA A 86 -0.56 -23.09 3.99
N ARG A 87 -1.26 -22.02 3.59
CA ARG A 87 -2.50 -22.13 2.80
C ARG A 87 -2.26 -22.71 1.41
N ALA A 88 -1.23 -22.23 0.70
CA ALA A 88 -0.87 -22.74 -0.62
C ALA A 88 -0.51 -24.24 -0.57
N ALA A 89 0.22 -24.65 0.48
CA ALA A 89 0.53 -26.05 0.71
C ALA A 89 -0.74 -26.88 0.94
N GLN A 90 -1.67 -26.40 1.78
CA GLN A 90 -2.97 -27.07 2.01
C GLN A 90 -3.76 -27.25 0.72
N THR A 91 -3.90 -26.18 -0.07
CA THR A 91 -4.65 -26.24 -1.34
C THR A 91 -4.01 -27.18 -2.35
N ALA A 92 -2.67 -27.19 -2.44
CA ALA A 92 -1.97 -28.09 -3.35
C ALA A 92 -2.15 -29.56 -2.92
N ARG A 93 -2.10 -29.81 -1.61
CA ARG A 93 -2.40 -31.10 -1.00
C ARG A 93 -3.80 -31.56 -1.44
N GLU A 94 -4.82 -30.74 -1.18
CA GLU A 94 -6.23 -30.98 -1.52
C GLU A 94 -6.43 -31.31 -3.00
N GLN A 95 -5.80 -30.55 -3.89
CA GLN A 95 -5.84 -30.81 -5.32
C GLN A 95 -5.24 -32.18 -5.68
N ALA A 96 -4.09 -32.55 -5.11
CA ALA A 96 -3.46 -33.84 -5.37
C ALA A 96 -4.37 -35.01 -4.96
N TRP A 97 -5.10 -34.91 -3.85
CA TRP A 97 -6.06 -35.96 -3.48
C TRP A 97 -7.22 -36.07 -4.46
N GLN A 98 -7.75 -34.94 -4.94
CA GLN A 98 -8.83 -34.96 -5.93
C GLN A 98 -8.36 -35.56 -7.27
N THR A 99 -7.13 -35.27 -7.70
CA THR A 99 -6.58 -35.84 -8.94
C THR A 99 -6.29 -37.34 -8.85
N HIS A 100 -5.96 -37.85 -7.67
CA HIS A 100 -5.70 -39.29 -7.48
C HIS A 100 -6.95 -40.10 -7.14
N ALA A 101 -8.06 -39.44 -6.81
CA ALA A 101 -9.34 -40.07 -6.49
C ALA A 101 -10.31 -40.14 -7.69
N ALA A 102 -9.94 -39.56 -8.83
CA ALA A 102 -10.66 -39.64 -10.11
C ALA A 102 -10.00 -40.68 -11.03
#